data_AF-A0A7S3C4S6-F1
#
_entry.id   AF-A0A7S3C4S6-F1
#
_cell.length_a   1.000
_cell.length_b   1.000
_cell.length_c   1.000
_cell.angle_alpha   90.00
_cell.angle_beta   90.00
_cell.angle_gamma   90.00
#
_symmetry.space_group_name_H-M   'P 1'
#
loop_
_entity.id
_entity.type
_entity.pdbx_description
1 polymer ?
#
loop_
_entity_poly.entity_id
_entity_poly.type
_entity_poly.pdbx_seq_one_letter_code
_entity_poly.pdbx_strand_id
1 'polypeptide(L)'
;MLKSSCPFSFYRVSPDVSPQFFATVYNANRMVPYLGVDPLSRPGCWAYADMLVVGNRAVDAPWVLPLSRDEAQSHFSMWAVTSSPLVLGLDMADEATLAEAWPVIANTEVLAISQSYNGHPGRLILNSSDYLVKHCALWASGMGGHNCTLPTWQVWAKKMAAGAVAMLAVNVGDDAVALNVSLPLLGFDEKVFVRDLWAHSDNGTASGELNTGPLIPHSCVFILLTPVASAASALSD
;
A
#
# COMPACT_ATOMS: atom_id res chain seq x y z
N MET A 1 -12.90 3.54 -24.85
CA MET A 1 -14.22 3.20 -24.27
C MET A 1 -14.26 3.19 -22.73
N LEU A 2 -13.13 3.25 -21.99
CA LEU A 2 -13.14 3.22 -20.50
C LEU A 2 -13.26 4.59 -19.79
N LYS A 3 -13.07 5.72 -20.48
CA LYS A 3 -13.09 7.05 -19.82
C LYS A 3 -14.51 7.57 -19.50
N SER A 4 -15.52 7.21 -20.29
CA SER A 4 -16.88 7.75 -20.17
C SER A 4 -17.87 6.89 -19.36
N SER A 5 -17.55 5.62 -19.12
CA SER A 5 -18.40 4.70 -18.36
C SER A 5 -17.56 3.56 -17.80
N CYS A 6 -17.66 3.30 -16.50
CA CYS A 6 -17.12 2.09 -15.90
C CYS A 6 -18.26 1.08 -15.74
N PRO A 7 -18.27 -0.03 -16.50
CA PRO A 7 -19.35 -1.00 -16.43
C PRO A 7 -19.34 -1.84 -15.14
N PHE A 8 -18.30 -1.72 -14.30
CA PHE A 8 -18.12 -2.50 -13.08
C PHE A 8 -17.65 -1.59 -11.93
N SER A 9 -18.09 -1.84 -10.70
CA SER A 9 -17.67 -1.05 -9.52
C SER A 9 -16.17 -1.14 -9.23
N PHE A 10 -15.54 -2.24 -9.63
CA PHE A 10 -14.09 -2.45 -9.66
C PHE A 10 -13.74 -3.49 -10.73
N TYR A 11 -12.48 -3.53 -11.16
CA TYR A 11 -12.00 -4.43 -12.20
C TYR A 11 -10.62 -5.00 -11.83
N ARG A 12 -10.47 -6.33 -11.96
CA ARG A 12 -9.21 -7.02 -11.68
C ARG A 12 -8.16 -6.58 -12.70
N VAL A 13 -6.96 -6.19 -12.25
CA VAL A 13 -5.86 -5.72 -13.11
C VAL A 13 -4.61 -6.59 -13.05
N SER A 14 -4.62 -7.59 -12.18
CA SER A 14 -3.51 -8.50 -11.92
C SER A 14 -3.93 -9.96 -12.05
N PRO A 15 -2.96 -10.90 -12.14
CA PRO A 15 -3.22 -12.32 -11.93
C PRO A 15 -3.69 -12.63 -10.51
N ASP A 16 -4.07 -13.89 -10.29
CA ASP A 16 -4.48 -14.38 -8.98
C ASP A 16 -3.34 -14.26 -7.97
N VAL A 17 -3.59 -13.52 -6.89
CA VAL A 17 -2.61 -13.30 -5.83
C VAL A 17 -2.43 -14.57 -5.00
N SER A 18 -1.19 -14.84 -4.61
CA SER A 18 -0.84 -15.91 -3.65
C SER A 18 -0.34 -15.29 -2.34
N PRO A 19 -0.40 -16.03 -1.21
CA PRO A 19 0.16 -15.58 0.08
C PRO A 19 1.70 -15.62 0.06
N GLN A 20 2.30 -14.80 -0.81
CA GLN A 20 3.73 -14.61 -0.96
C GLN A 20 4.00 -13.13 -1.18
N PHE A 21 4.92 -12.55 -0.40
CA PHE A 21 5.19 -11.11 -0.42
C PHE A 21 5.44 -10.57 -1.84
N PHE A 22 6.31 -11.21 -2.62
CA PHE A 22 6.62 -10.76 -3.99
C PHE A 22 5.40 -10.81 -4.92
N ALA A 23 4.50 -11.78 -4.77
CA ALA A 23 3.25 -11.83 -5.53
C ALA A 23 2.36 -10.62 -5.20
N THR A 24 2.30 -10.21 -3.92
CA THR A 24 1.54 -9.01 -3.52
C THR A 24 2.14 -7.72 -4.11
N VAL A 25 3.47 -7.56 -4.08
CA VAL A 25 4.16 -6.41 -4.67
C VAL A 25 3.99 -6.39 -6.19
N TYR A 26 4.10 -7.54 -6.84
CA TYR A 26 3.86 -7.68 -8.27
C TYR A 26 2.44 -7.25 -8.65
N ASN A 27 1.43 -7.72 -7.93
CA ASN A 27 0.04 -7.35 -8.16
C ASN A 27 -0.19 -5.85 -7.91
N ALA A 28 0.41 -5.28 -6.86
CA ALA A 28 0.36 -3.85 -6.61
C ALA A 28 0.92 -3.04 -7.80
N ASN A 29 2.03 -3.47 -8.36
CA ASN A 29 2.65 -2.85 -9.54
C ASN A 29 1.78 -2.92 -10.80
N ARG A 30 0.90 -3.93 -10.93
CA ARG A 30 -0.05 -3.99 -12.05
C ARG A 30 -1.12 -2.92 -12.00
N MET A 31 -1.33 -2.26 -10.87
CA MET A 31 -2.24 -1.11 -10.81
C MET A 31 -1.65 0.15 -11.44
N VAL A 32 -0.33 0.31 -11.52
CA VAL A 32 0.33 1.56 -11.95
C VAL A 32 -0.25 2.18 -13.24
N PRO A 33 -0.54 1.43 -14.33
CA PRO A 33 -1.14 1.98 -15.54
C PRO A 33 -2.53 2.61 -15.35
N TYR A 34 -3.23 2.29 -14.26
CA TYR A 34 -4.58 2.76 -13.95
C TYR A 34 -4.60 3.88 -12.90
N LEU A 35 -3.45 4.20 -12.32
CA LEU A 35 -3.23 5.16 -11.23
C LEU A 35 -2.47 6.42 -11.69
N GLY A 36 -2.41 6.69 -12.99
CA GLY A 36 -1.72 7.86 -13.55
C GLY A 36 -2.40 9.19 -13.21
N VAL A 37 -1.92 10.28 -13.81
CA VAL A 37 -2.42 11.66 -13.57
C VAL A 37 -3.93 11.81 -13.82
N ASP A 38 -4.44 11.12 -14.84
CA ASP A 38 -5.86 10.99 -15.15
C ASP A 38 -6.27 9.53 -14.91
N PRO A 39 -6.54 9.15 -13.65
CA PRO A 39 -6.63 7.75 -13.25
C PRO A 39 -7.92 7.11 -13.74
N LEU A 40 -7.81 5.87 -14.22
CA LEU A 40 -8.98 5.04 -14.49
C LEU A 40 -9.58 4.52 -13.17
N SER A 41 -8.76 4.32 -12.14
CA SER A 41 -9.21 3.97 -10.79
C SER A 41 -9.81 5.19 -10.07
N ARG A 42 -11.11 5.16 -9.76
CA ARG A 42 -11.86 6.29 -9.18
C ARG A 42 -13.16 5.80 -8.51
N PRO A 43 -13.90 6.65 -7.76
CA PRO A 43 -15.19 6.27 -7.17
C PRO A 43 -16.12 5.60 -8.18
N GLY A 44 -16.59 4.40 -7.82
CA GLY A 44 -17.42 3.55 -8.67
C GLY A 44 -16.68 2.79 -9.77
N CYS A 45 -15.34 2.81 -9.79
CA CYS A 45 -14.50 2.13 -10.79
C CYS A 45 -13.08 1.90 -10.26
N TRP A 46 -12.88 0.95 -9.35
CA TRP A 46 -11.58 0.76 -8.71
C TRP A 46 -10.70 -0.28 -9.43
N ALA A 47 -9.43 0.05 -9.66
CA ALA A 47 -8.44 -0.95 -10.03
C ALA A 47 -8.26 -1.91 -8.84
N TYR A 48 -8.34 -3.22 -9.11
CA TYR A 48 -8.31 -4.25 -8.08
C TYR A 48 -7.14 -5.20 -8.32
N ALA A 49 -6.19 -5.19 -7.37
CA ALA A 49 -4.98 -6.03 -7.40
C ALA A 49 -5.21 -7.46 -6.85
N ASP A 50 -6.46 -7.90 -6.82
CA ASP A 50 -6.94 -9.12 -6.17
C ASP A 50 -7.03 -9.02 -4.63
N MET A 51 -7.51 -10.09 -3.99
CA MET A 51 -7.84 -10.15 -2.57
C MET A 51 -6.65 -9.88 -1.62
N LEU A 52 -6.96 -9.57 -0.38
CA LEU A 52 -5.98 -9.55 0.71
C LEU A 52 -5.63 -10.98 1.10
N VAL A 53 -4.33 -11.26 1.21
CA VAL A 53 -3.78 -12.54 1.66
C VAL A 53 -3.24 -12.47 3.09
N VAL A 54 -3.57 -11.40 3.82
CA VAL A 54 -3.25 -11.25 5.25
C VAL A 54 -3.93 -12.36 6.05
N GLY A 55 -3.14 -13.15 6.78
CA GLY A 55 -3.61 -14.32 7.53
C GLY A 55 -4.00 -15.52 6.67
N ASN A 56 -3.91 -15.45 5.34
CA ASN A 56 -4.21 -16.60 4.50
C ASN A 56 -3.14 -17.68 4.69
N ARG A 57 -3.57 -18.87 5.15
CA ARG A 57 -2.69 -20.02 5.45
C ARG A 57 -2.50 -20.99 4.29
N ALA A 58 -3.01 -20.67 3.10
CA ALA A 58 -2.92 -21.50 1.92
C ALA A 58 -3.28 -22.97 2.17
N VAL A 59 -4.49 -23.25 2.67
CA VAL A 59 -4.90 -24.58 3.16
C VAL A 59 -4.69 -25.72 2.14
N ASP A 60 -4.79 -25.42 0.85
CA ASP A 60 -4.57 -26.37 -0.25
C ASP A 60 -3.09 -26.45 -0.72
N ALA A 61 -2.22 -25.63 -0.15
CA ALA A 61 -0.79 -25.55 -0.43
C ALA A 61 0.00 -25.31 0.88
N PRO A 62 0.05 -26.29 1.80
CA PRO A 62 0.58 -26.13 3.17
C PRO A 62 2.08 -25.78 3.24
N TRP A 63 2.79 -25.85 2.11
CA TRP A 63 4.19 -25.42 1.97
C TRP A 63 4.34 -23.91 1.82
N VAL A 64 3.24 -23.18 1.57
CA VAL A 64 3.24 -21.73 1.47
C VAL A 64 3.03 -21.15 2.86
N LEU A 65 4.06 -20.50 3.38
CA LEU A 65 3.98 -19.83 4.68
C LEU A 65 3.11 -18.57 4.56
N PRO A 66 2.33 -18.23 5.59
CA PRO A 66 1.67 -16.93 5.68
C PRO A 66 2.69 -15.80 5.58
N LEU A 67 2.22 -14.63 5.16
CA LEU A 67 3.03 -13.41 5.21
C LEU A 67 3.50 -13.15 6.64
N SER A 68 4.76 -12.72 6.79
CA SER A 68 5.22 -12.16 8.06
C SER A 68 4.38 -10.93 8.43
N ARG A 69 4.45 -10.48 9.70
CA ARG A 69 3.74 -9.26 10.13
C ARG A 69 4.16 -8.05 9.28
N ASP A 70 5.44 -7.89 9.02
CA ASP A 70 5.96 -6.75 8.24
C ASP A 70 5.51 -6.83 6.78
N GLU A 71 5.52 -8.03 6.19
CA GLU A 71 5.01 -8.27 4.83
C GLU A 71 3.51 -8.01 4.73
N ALA A 72 2.74 -8.43 5.74
CA ALA A 72 1.30 -8.20 5.82
C ALA A 72 0.97 -6.71 5.95
N GLN A 73 1.73 -5.96 6.76
CA GLN A 73 1.60 -4.50 6.86
C GLN A 73 1.92 -3.82 5.52
N SER A 74 3.01 -4.22 4.85
CA SER A 74 3.37 -3.73 3.52
C SER A 74 2.27 -4.00 2.49
N HIS A 75 1.76 -5.23 2.44
CA HIS A 75 0.68 -5.63 1.55
C HIS A 75 -0.61 -4.83 1.81
N PHE A 76 -1.07 -4.76 3.05
CA PHE A 76 -2.28 -4.03 3.42
C PHE A 76 -2.16 -2.53 3.11
N SER A 77 -0.98 -1.95 3.39
CA SER A 77 -0.69 -0.54 3.10
C SER A 77 -0.68 -0.24 1.60
N MET A 78 -0.10 -1.12 0.77
CA MET A 78 -0.10 -0.96 -0.70
C MET A 78 -1.52 -0.93 -1.26
N TRP A 79 -2.42 -1.80 -0.75
CA TRP A 79 -3.82 -1.78 -1.16
C TRP A 79 -4.54 -0.51 -0.69
N ALA A 80 -4.33 -0.12 0.57
CA ALA A 80 -4.97 1.07 1.15
C ALA A 80 -4.54 2.37 0.45
N VAL A 81 -3.24 2.56 0.23
CA VAL A 81 -2.70 3.80 -0.39
C VAL A 81 -3.09 3.94 -1.86
N THR A 82 -3.44 2.85 -2.54
CA THR A 82 -3.85 2.88 -3.96
C THR A 82 -5.36 2.81 -4.16
N SER A 83 -6.13 2.81 -3.06
CA SER A 83 -7.59 2.61 -3.08
C SER A 83 -8.02 1.31 -3.77
N SER A 84 -7.17 0.28 -3.72
CA SER A 84 -7.58 -1.06 -4.14
C SER A 84 -8.64 -1.58 -3.17
N PRO A 85 -9.70 -2.26 -3.65
CA PRO A 85 -10.67 -2.92 -2.78
C PRO A 85 -10.01 -3.84 -1.74
N LEU A 86 -10.40 -3.69 -0.47
CA LEU A 86 -9.92 -4.50 0.66
C LEU A 86 -10.82 -5.73 0.85
N VAL A 87 -10.67 -6.72 -0.03
CA VAL A 87 -11.44 -7.97 0.02
C VAL A 87 -10.67 -9.01 0.84
N LEU A 88 -11.22 -9.47 1.96
CA LEU A 88 -10.58 -10.46 2.83
C LEU A 88 -10.53 -11.85 2.16
N GLY A 89 -9.35 -12.47 2.14
CA GLY A 89 -9.12 -13.82 1.62
C GLY A 89 -8.59 -14.77 2.68
N LEU A 90 -9.15 -14.75 3.90
CA LEU A 90 -8.76 -15.62 5.02
C LEU A 90 -9.96 -16.42 5.54
N ASP A 91 -9.69 -17.49 6.29
CA ASP A 91 -10.73 -18.17 7.07
C ASP A 91 -11.03 -17.36 8.33
N MET A 92 -12.22 -16.74 8.36
CA MET A 92 -12.67 -15.93 9.49
C MET A 92 -13.19 -16.77 10.66
N ALA A 93 -13.46 -18.06 10.46
CA ALA A 93 -13.92 -18.97 11.51
C ALA A 93 -12.75 -19.55 12.32
N ASP A 94 -11.53 -19.53 11.77
CA ASP A 94 -10.32 -19.95 12.48
C ASP A 94 -9.79 -18.82 13.36
N GLU A 95 -9.96 -18.96 14.68
CA GLU A 95 -9.57 -17.95 15.66
C GLU A 95 -8.07 -17.61 15.62
N ALA A 96 -7.20 -18.59 15.33
CA ALA A 96 -5.77 -18.37 15.25
C ALA A 96 -5.38 -17.50 14.04
N THR A 97 -5.96 -17.79 12.88
CA THR A 97 -5.84 -16.99 11.66
C THR A 97 -6.36 -15.57 11.87
N LEU A 98 -7.54 -15.43 12.48
CA LEU A 98 -8.11 -14.12 12.75
C LEU A 98 -7.25 -13.32 13.73
N ALA A 99 -6.77 -13.94 14.82
CA ALA A 99 -5.92 -13.28 15.81
C ALA A 99 -4.59 -12.76 15.22
N GLU A 100 -4.02 -13.51 14.26
CA GLU A 100 -2.80 -13.10 13.53
C GLU A 100 -3.09 -11.94 12.57
N ALA A 101 -4.20 -11.99 11.84
CA ALA A 101 -4.57 -10.98 10.84
C ALA A 101 -5.12 -9.68 11.45
N TRP A 102 -5.84 -9.77 12.57
CA TRP A 102 -6.61 -8.67 13.16
C TRP A 102 -5.80 -7.39 13.39
N PRO A 103 -4.58 -7.43 13.97
CA PRO A 103 -3.79 -6.22 14.18
C PRO A 103 -3.43 -5.47 12.90
N VAL A 104 -3.48 -6.14 11.74
CA VAL A 104 -3.23 -5.53 10.43
C VAL A 104 -4.55 -5.02 9.83
N ILE A 105 -5.54 -5.90 9.66
CA ILE A 105 -6.77 -5.58 8.91
C ILE A 105 -7.71 -4.61 9.65
N ALA A 106 -7.59 -4.51 10.98
CA ALA A 106 -8.41 -3.64 11.81
C ALA A 106 -7.73 -2.29 12.14
N ASN A 107 -6.58 -1.98 11.55
CA ASN A 107 -5.94 -0.68 11.76
C ASN A 107 -6.79 0.46 11.16
N THR A 108 -7.49 1.19 12.05
CA THR A 108 -8.44 2.24 11.67
C THR A 108 -7.81 3.41 10.93
N GLU A 109 -6.53 3.70 11.15
CA GLU A 109 -5.83 4.79 10.47
C GLU A 109 -5.49 4.42 9.02
N VAL A 110 -5.02 3.19 8.80
CA VAL A 110 -4.79 2.66 7.45
C VAL A 110 -6.11 2.50 6.69
N LEU A 111 -7.16 2.04 7.37
CA LEU A 111 -8.52 2.00 6.80
C LEU A 111 -9.01 3.40 6.41
N ALA A 112 -8.76 4.43 7.23
CA ALA A 112 -9.11 5.81 6.89
C ALA A 112 -8.40 6.28 5.61
N ILE A 113 -7.15 5.88 5.39
CA ILE A 113 -6.48 6.15 4.11
C ILE A 113 -7.21 5.48 2.96
N SER A 114 -7.58 4.20 3.08
CA SER A 114 -8.33 3.47 2.05
C SER A 114 -9.67 4.14 1.72
N GLN A 115 -10.43 4.54 2.73
CA GLN A 115 -11.78 5.10 2.58
C GLN A 115 -11.82 6.56 2.09
N SER A 116 -10.70 7.28 2.14
CA SER A 116 -10.64 8.67 1.66
C SER A 116 -10.53 8.74 0.14
N TYR A 117 -11.18 9.71 -0.50
CA TYR A 117 -10.94 10.04 -1.91
C TYR A 117 -10.88 11.55 -2.13
N ASN A 118 -9.70 12.04 -2.51
CA ASN A 118 -9.42 13.46 -2.65
C ASN A 118 -8.93 13.76 -4.07
N GLY A 119 -9.72 13.31 -5.04
CA GLY A 119 -9.46 13.52 -6.48
C GLY A 119 -8.42 12.59 -7.09
N HIS A 120 -7.84 11.66 -6.32
CA HIS A 120 -6.85 10.71 -6.82
C HIS A 120 -6.87 9.41 -5.98
N PRO A 121 -6.79 8.20 -6.58
CA PRO A 121 -6.79 6.91 -5.87
C PRO A 121 -5.50 6.64 -5.09
N GLY A 122 -4.43 7.34 -5.47
CA GLY A 122 -3.05 7.14 -5.00
C GLY A 122 -2.20 6.49 -6.09
N ARG A 123 -0.87 6.64 -6.03
CA ARG A 123 0.04 6.18 -7.08
C ARG A 123 1.46 5.94 -6.58
N LEU A 124 2.21 5.16 -7.35
CA LEU A 124 3.66 5.09 -7.25
C LEU A 124 4.25 6.44 -7.66
N ILE A 125 5.17 6.97 -6.84
CA ILE A 125 5.85 8.25 -7.11
C ILE A 125 7.35 8.09 -7.28
N LEU A 126 7.97 7.11 -6.61
CA LEU A 126 9.39 6.82 -6.70
C LEU A 126 9.62 5.31 -6.58
N ASN A 127 10.69 4.82 -7.19
CA ASN A 127 11.21 3.49 -6.98
C ASN A 127 12.73 3.48 -7.18
N SER A 128 13.37 2.40 -6.76
CA SER A 128 14.79 2.20 -6.95
C SER A 128 15.18 2.08 -8.42
N SER A 129 16.43 2.47 -8.72
CA SER A 129 17.10 2.12 -9.97
C SER A 129 17.51 0.65 -10.01
N ASP A 130 17.74 0.06 -8.84
CA ASP A 130 18.12 -1.34 -8.69
C ASP A 130 16.87 -2.24 -8.69
N TYR A 131 16.99 -3.39 -9.33
CA TYR A 131 15.91 -4.37 -9.44
C TYR A 131 16.39 -5.74 -8.98
N LEU A 132 15.46 -6.50 -8.42
CA LEU A 132 15.62 -7.89 -8.05
C LEU A 132 14.69 -8.76 -8.90
N VAL A 133 15.14 -9.99 -9.17
CA VAL A 133 14.31 -11.01 -9.81
C VAL A 133 13.91 -12.02 -8.74
N LYS A 134 12.60 -12.21 -8.57
CA LYS A 134 12.03 -13.18 -7.63
C LYS A 134 11.04 -14.07 -8.34
N HIS A 135 10.71 -15.18 -7.70
CA HIS A 135 9.58 -15.99 -8.12
C HIS A 135 8.31 -15.40 -7.50
N CYS A 136 7.35 -15.02 -8.35
CA CYS A 136 6.00 -14.60 -7.97
C CYS A 136 5.03 -15.75 -8.23
N ALA A 137 4.55 -16.38 -7.16
CA ALA A 137 3.62 -17.49 -7.21
C ALA A 137 2.22 -17.02 -7.65
N LEU A 138 1.52 -17.89 -8.39
CA LEU A 138 0.14 -17.70 -8.79
C LEU A 138 -0.73 -18.71 -8.05
N TRP A 139 -1.84 -18.27 -7.47
CA TRP A 139 -2.70 -19.15 -6.68
C TRP A 139 -3.41 -20.22 -7.52
N ALA A 140 -3.72 -19.93 -8.78
CA ALA A 140 -4.39 -20.87 -9.67
C ALA A 140 -3.64 -22.22 -9.74
N SER A 141 -4.32 -23.27 -9.28
CA SER A 141 -3.75 -24.62 -9.15
C SER A 141 -3.09 -25.07 -10.45
N GLY A 142 -1.80 -25.44 -10.38
CA GLY A 142 -1.04 -25.91 -11.53
C GLY A 142 -0.36 -24.82 -12.37
N MET A 143 -0.54 -23.53 -12.06
CA MET A 143 0.17 -22.44 -12.75
C MET A 143 1.56 -22.13 -12.16
N GLY A 144 1.87 -22.65 -10.97
CA GLY A 144 3.16 -22.49 -10.29
C GLY A 144 3.45 -21.03 -9.94
N GLY A 145 4.13 -20.34 -10.84
CA GLY A 145 4.45 -18.92 -10.73
C GLY A 145 5.28 -18.47 -11.93
N HIS A 146 5.76 -17.23 -11.86
CA HIS A 146 6.62 -16.66 -12.89
C HIS A 146 7.71 -15.81 -12.25
N ASN A 147 8.80 -15.60 -12.98
CA ASN A 147 9.81 -14.64 -12.55
C ASN A 147 9.26 -13.22 -12.71
N CYS A 148 9.33 -12.46 -11.62
CA CYS A 148 8.95 -11.07 -11.57
C CYS A 148 10.19 -10.20 -11.29
N THR A 149 10.32 -9.12 -12.06
CA THR A 149 11.36 -8.11 -11.87
C THR A 149 10.75 -6.95 -11.11
N LEU A 150 11.24 -6.69 -9.90
CA LEU A 150 10.69 -5.70 -8.98
C LEU A 150 11.79 -4.72 -8.57
N PRO A 151 11.47 -3.42 -8.41
CA PRO A 151 12.40 -2.49 -7.77
C PRO A 151 12.66 -2.93 -6.32
N THR A 152 13.88 -2.75 -5.83
CA THR A 152 14.29 -3.08 -4.45
C THR A 152 13.59 -2.23 -3.39
N TRP A 153 13.07 -1.05 -3.73
CA TRP A 153 12.19 -0.27 -2.86
C TRP A 153 11.24 0.62 -3.67
N GLN A 154 10.14 1.05 -3.03
CA GLN A 154 9.11 1.86 -3.65
C GLN A 154 8.55 2.90 -2.69
N VAL A 155 8.14 4.05 -3.23
CA VAL A 155 7.36 5.07 -2.52
C VAL A 155 6.07 5.34 -3.26
N TRP A 156 4.95 5.21 -2.56
CA TRP A 156 3.59 5.46 -3.01
C TRP A 156 3.01 6.63 -2.25
N ALA A 157 2.12 7.40 -2.87
CA ALA A 157 1.47 8.53 -2.24
C ALA A 157 0.01 8.68 -2.66
N LYS A 158 -0.82 9.12 -1.70
CA LYS A 158 -2.23 9.43 -1.90
C LYS A 158 -2.56 10.79 -1.31
N LYS A 159 -3.26 11.62 -2.08
CA LYS A 159 -3.79 12.90 -1.60
C LYS A 159 -4.90 12.64 -0.58
N MET A 160 -4.89 13.42 0.49
CA MET A 160 -5.84 13.36 1.59
C MET A 160 -6.54 14.72 1.77
N ALA A 161 -7.47 14.79 2.71
CA ALA A 161 -8.19 16.02 3.03
C ALA A 161 -7.25 17.12 3.56
N ALA A 162 -7.68 18.38 3.44
CA ALA A 162 -6.95 19.55 3.93
C ALA A 162 -5.48 19.65 3.44
N GLY A 163 -5.19 19.13 2.25
CA GLY A 163 -3.83 19.15 1.67
C GLY A 163 -2.88 18.13 2.27
N ALA A 164 -3.32 17.26 3.19
CA ALA A 164 -2.51 16.18 3.71
C ALA A 164 -2.19 15.13 2.62
N VAL A 165 -1.14 14.34 2.85
CA VAL A 165 -0.70 13.27 1.95
C VAL A 165 -0.35 12.03 2.77
N ALA A 166 -0.91 10.89 2.41
CA ALA A 166 -0.48 9.60 2.92
C ALA A 166 0.68 9.10 2.06
N MET A 167 1.84 8.84 2.66
CA MET A 167 3.03 8.34 1.98
C MET A 167 3.39 6.97 2.53
N LEU A 168 3.51 5.99 1.65
CA LEU A 168 3.95 4.64 1.96
C LEU A 168 5.32 4.42 1.32
N ALA A 169 6.33 4.08 2.11
CA ALA A 169 7.60 3.60 1.61
C ALA A 169 7.77 2.12 1.98
N VAL A 170 8.10 1.29 0.99
CA VAL A 170 8.21 -0.17 1.12
C VAL A 170 9.60 -0.61 0.71
N ASN A 171 10.27 -1.37 1.57
CA ASN A 171 11.46 -2.11 1.20
C ASN A 171 11.04 -3.45 0.59
N VAL A 172 11.37 -3.69 -0.68
CA VAL A 172 11.09 -4.95 -1.38
C VAL A 172 12.33 -5.86 -1.37
N GLY A 173 13.50 -5.29 -1.10
CA GLY A 173 14.80 -5.94 -1.12
C GLY A 173 15.07 -6.85 0.08
N ASP A 174 16.18 -7.56 -0.03
CA ASP A 174 16.68 -8.50 0.99
C ASP A 174 17.60 -7.82 2.03
N ASP A 175 17.93 -6.55 1.82
CA ASP A 175 18.79 -5.74 2.70
C ASP A 175 18.02 -4.57 3.31
N ALA A 176 18.43 -4.12 4.49
CA ALA A 176 17.83 -2.93 5.10
C ALA A 176 18.14 -1.66 4.29
N VAL A 177 17.17 -0.76 4.15
CA VAL A 177 17.31 0.49 3.39
C VAL A 177 16.70 1.66 4.13
N ALA A 178 17.36 2.82 4.12
CA ALA A 178 16.77 4.08 4.56
C ALA A 178 16.58 5.00 3.34
N LEU A 179 15.39 5.60 3.22
CA LEU A 179 15.03 6.44 2.09
C LEU A 179 14.93 7.90 2.55
N ASN A 180 15.47 8.81 1.74
CA ASN A 180 15.23 10.24 1.87
C ASN A 180 14.24 10.66 0.77
N VAL A 181 13.03 11.04 1.18
CA VAL A 181 11.97 11.45 0.27
C VAL A 181 11.85 12.97 0.29
N SER A 182 12.02 13.60 -0.88
CA SER A 182 11.83 15.05 -1.03
C SER A 182 10.36 15.42 -0.85
N LEU A 183 10.06 16.24 0.15
CA LEU A 183 8.70 16.71 0.47
C LEU A 183 8.06 17.56 -0.64
N PRO A 184 8.82 18.37 -1.42
CA PRO A 184 8.30 19.01 -2.62
C PRO A 184 7.71 18.04 -3.66
N LEU A 185 8.21 16.80 -3.77
CA LEU A 185 7.59 15.79 -4.66
C LEU A 185 6.19 15.38 -4.22
N LEU A 186 5.86 15.57 -2.95
CA LEU A 186 4.55 15.34 -2.36
C LEU A 186 3.68 16.60 -2.35
N GLY A 187 4.21 17.73 -2.83
CA GLY A 187 3.50 19.02 -2.86
C GLY A 187 3.66 19.85 -1.59
N PHE A 188 4.72 19.63 -0.82
CA PHE A 188 5.01 20.42 0.39
C PHE A 188 6.30 21.22 0.23
N ASP A 189 6.16 22.54 0.16
CA ASP A 189 7.27 23.50 0.32
C ASP A 189 7.45 23.94 1.79
N GLU A 190 6.40 23.72 2.60
CA GLU A 190 6.29 24.10 4.00
C GLU A 190 6.70 22.95 4.93
N LYS A 191 6.76 23.25 6.24
CA LYS A 191 6.85 22.21 7.28
C LYS A 191 5.55 21.39 7.34
N VAL A 192 5.69 20.09 7.56
CA VAL A 192 4.59 19.13 7.78
C VAL A 192 4.71 18.44 9.13
N PHE A 193 3.59 18.09 9.75
CA PHE A 193 3.51 17.10 10.82
C PHE A 193 3.60 15.69 10.25
N VAL A 194 4.29 14.80 10.95
CA VAL A 194 4.51 13.41 10.54
C VAL A 194 3.84 12.49 11.55
N ARG A 195 2.86 11.71 11.09
CA ARG A 195 2.21 10.67 11.91
C ARG A 195 2.47 9.30 11.30
N ASP A 196 2.97 8.35 12.09
CA ASP A 196 3.14 6.95 11.69
C ASP A 196 1.87 6.15 12.00
N LEU A 197 1.29 5.54 10.97
CA LEU A 197 0.00 4.86 11.04
C LEU A 197 0.09 3.45 11.63
N TRP A 198 1.28 2.82 11.61
CA TRP A 198 1.50 1.50 12.19
C TRP A 198 2.03 1.60 13.62
N ALA A 199 2.87 2.60 13.91
CA ALA A 199 3.35 2.88 15.26
C ALA A 199 2.32 3.67 16.09
N HIS A 200 1.27 4.22 15.46
CA HIS A 200 0.27 5.08 16.09
C HIS A 200 0.88 6.28 16.83
N SER A 201 1.97 6.83 16.28
CA SER A 201 2.79 7.86 16.94
C SER A 201 2.95 9.11 16.09
N ASP A 202 2.99 10.25 16.77
CA ASP A 202 3.33 11.53 16.16
C ASP A 202 4.85 11.72 16.22
N ASN A 203 5.50 11.68 15.06
CA ASN A 203 6.96 11.70 14.91
C ASN A 203 7.50 13.12 14.66
N GLY A 204 6.80 14.13 15.20
CA GLY A 204 7.18 15.53 15.10
C GLY A 204 6.90 16.16 13.73
N THR A 205 7.87 16.93 13.24
CA THR A 205 7.71 17.71 11.99
C THR A 205 8.91 17.54 11.06
N ALA A 206 8.68 17.59 9.75
CA ALA A 206 9.71 17.55 8.71
C ALA A 206 9.56 18.70 7.71
N SER A 207 10.66 19.05 7.03
CA SER A 207 10.70 20.09 5.98
C SER A 207 11.82 19.77 4.98
N GLY A 208 11.61 20.03 3.69
CA GLY A 208 12.56 19.74 2.61
C GLY A 208 12.63 18.25 2.27
N GLU A 209 13.10 17.42 3.20
CA GLU A 209 13.19 15.97 3.04
C GLU A 209 12.68 15.25 4.28
N LEU A 210 12.24 14.01 4.09
CA LEU A 210 11.87 13.09 5.14
C LEU A 210 12.70 11.81 5.02
N ASN A 211 13.42 11.47 6.10
CA ASN A 211 14.09 10.19 6.24
C ASN A 211 13.11 9.16 6.83
N THR A 212 12.99 7.99 6.21
CA THR A 212 12.10 6.92 6.67
C THR A 212 12.59 6.16 7.91
N GLY A 213 13.84 6.38 8.32
CA GLY A 213 14.59 5.42 9.12
C GLY A 213 14.93 4.15 8.34
N PRO A 214 15.65 3.20 8.96
CA PRO A 214 15.96 1.92 8.35
C PRO A 214 14.69 1.05 8.23
N LEU A 215 14.32 0.72 7.01
CA LEU A 215 13.32 -0.29 6.68
C LEU A 215 14.03 -1.62 6.53
N ILE A 216 13.76 -2.58 7.43
CA ILE A 216 14.26 -3.95 7.29
C ILE A 216 13.63 -4.63 6.05
N PRO A 217 14.19 -5.75 5.56
CA PRO A 217 13.65 -6.45 4.40
C PRO A 217 12.14 -6.66 4.49
N HIS A 218 11.43 -6.35 3.40
CA HIS A 218 9.98 -6.53 3.22
C HIS A 218 9.07 -5.67 4.10
N SER A 219 9.64 -4.83 4.97
CA SER A 219 8.89 -3.90 5.82
C SER A 219 8.51 -2.60 5.10
N CYS A 220 7.64 -1.82 5.74
CA CYS A 220 7.25 -0.51 5.26
C CYS A 220 7.20 0.52 6.40
N VAL A 221 7.18 1.78 6.01
CA VAL A 221 6.67 2.87 6.85
C VAL A 221 5.48 3.50 6.13
N PHE A 222 4.37 3.66 6.84
CA PHE A 222 3.17 4.30 6.31
C PHE A 222 2.84 5.50 7.18
N ILE A 223 2.93 6.69 6.59
CA ILE A 223 2.80 7.95 7.31
C ILE A 223 1.72 8.84 6.71
N LEU A 224 1.07 9.62 7.56
CA LEU A 224 0.26 10.76 7.19
C LEU A 224 1.05 12.04 7.41
N LEU A 225 1.23 12.81 6.33
CA LEU A 225 1.87 14.11 6.31
C LEU A 225 0.82 15.20 6.25
N THR A 226 0.81 16.11 7.22
CA THR A 226 -0.17 17.21 7.28
C THR A 226 0.54 18.56 7.30
N PRO A 227 0.18 19.53 6.43
CA PRO A 227 0.72 20.88 6.50
C PRO A 227 0.60 21.49 7.91
N VAL A 228 1.66 22.11 8.41
CA VAL A 228 1.60 22.81 9.71
C VAL A 228 0.66 24.02 9.65
N ALA A 229 0.50 24.64 8.48
CA ALA A 229 -0.44 25.73 8.23
C ALA A 229 -1.86 25.22 7.87
N SER A 230 -2.50 24.49 8.80
CA SER A 230 -3.96 24.24 8.78
C SER A 230 -4.52 23.78 10.15
N ALA A 231 -3.75 23.87 11.23
CA ALA A 231 -4.24 23.52 12.58
C ALA A 231 -5.03 24.66 13.26
N ALA A 232 -5.30 25.78 12.57
CA ALA A 232 -5.88 26.99 13.15
C ALA A 232 -7.36 27.25 12.78
N SER A 233 -8.00 26.42 11.95
CA SER A 233 -9.40 26.64 11.49
C SER A 233 -10.41 25.58 11.95
N ALA A 234 -10.05 24.68 12.86
CA ALA A 234 -10.94 23.62 13.36
C ALA A 234 -11.51 23.86 14.78
N LEU A 235 -11.36 25.08 15.34
CA LEU A 235 -11.90 25.45 16.67
C LEU A 235 -12.72 26.74 16.70
N SER A 236 -13.25 27.17 15.54
CA SER A 236 -14.25 28.23 15.49
C SER A 236 -15.22 27.92 14.35
N ASP A 237 -16.26 27.17 14.67
CA ASP A 237 -17.66 27.41 14.27
C ASP A 237 -18.57 26.37 14.95
#